data_AF-A0A2S2Q691-F1
#
_entry.id   AF-A0A2S2Q691-F1
#
_cell.length_a   1.000
_cell.length_b   1.000
_cell.length_c   1.000
_cell.angle_alpha   90.00
_cell.angle_beta   90.00
_cell.angle_gamma   90.00
#
_symmetry.space_group_name_H-M   'P 1'
#
loop_
_entity.id
_entity.type
_entity.pdbx_description
1 polymer ?
#
loop_
_entity_poly.entity_id
_entity_poly.type
_entity_poly.pdbx_seq_one_letter_code
_entity_poly.pdbx_strand_id
1 'polypeptide(L)'
;MLLTSKVLEKVNHSTIAKLFDKSMALLWPNGVQHDDILLFVSDAAPYMVKSASVIKVFYSKMVHITCLAHGLHRVAEEIRNMFPKVDKLISNVKKTFLKAPYRVQIFKNEAPEVMLPPEPIITRWGTWLDATDYYCKHIQSIRNVFMKLDDDSASILKVKNILDDQQLDANLVCIIANFGIISKSITQLEKRGLKLVVDSINIVNRMIDNMNIIDTQSKSSGKT
;
A
#
# COMPACT_ATOMS: atom_id res chain seq x y z
N MET A 1 -5.24 20.91 -8.57
CA MET A 1 -5.60 22.03 -7.69
C MET A 1 -6.17 21.47 -6.40
N LEU A 2 -5.68 21.90 -5.24
CA LEU A 2 -6.29 21.57 -3.94
C LEU A 2 -7.22 22.72 -3.56
N LEU A 3 -8.50 22.42 -3.33
CA LEU A 3 -9.53 23.44 -3.05
C LEU A 3 -9.70 23.71 -1.55
N THR A 4 -9.65 22.66 -0.73
CA THR A 4 -9.86 22.78 0.73
C THR A 4 -9.10 21.66 1.44
N SER A 5 -8.48 22.00 2.56
CA SER A 5 -7.95 21.06 3.55
C SER A 5 -8.37 21.54 4.93
N LYS A 6 -8.95 20.66 5.76
CA LYS A 6 -9.50 21.05 7.05
C LYS A 6 -9.36 19.92 8.08
N VAL A 7 -8.95 20.27 9.29
CA VAL A 7 -9.05 19.39 10.45
C VAL A 7 -10.48 19.44 10.97
N LEU A 8 -11.14 18.29 11.06
CA LEU A 8 -12.50 18.15 11.58
C LEU A 8 -12.44 17.59 13.00
N GLU A 9 -13.15 18.23 13.94
CA GLU A 9 -13.28 17.72 15.32
C GLU A 9 -13.92 16.32 15.38
N LYS A 10 -14.85 16.04 14.45
CA LYS A 10 -15.46 14.74 14.26
C LYS A 10 -15.51 14.39 12.77
N VAL A 11 -15.03 13.20 12.42
CA VAL A 11 -15.07 12.67 11.05
C VAL A 11 -16.28 11.75 10.93
N ASN A 12 -17.35 12.24 10.30
CA ASN A 12 -18.54 11.45 9.99
C ASN A 12 -19.21 11.97 8.70
N HIS A 13 -20.22 11.25 8.23
CA HIS A 13 -20.89 11.57 6.97
C HIS A 13 -21.45 13.00 6.88
N SER A 14 -21.98 13.53 7.98
CA SER A 14 -22.54 14.88 8.01
C SER A 14 -21.45 15.95 7.96
N THR A 15 -20.36 15.78 8.71
CA THR A 15 -19.27 16.76 8.73
C THR A 15 -18.52 16.81 7.39
N ILE A 16 -18.35 15.66 6.74
CA ILE A 16 -17.77 15.57 5.39
C ILE A 16 -18.69 16.22 4.35
N ALA A 17 -20.00 15.90 4.35
CA ALA A 17 -20.94 16.49 3.40
C ALA A 17 -21.01 18.03 3.53
N LYS A 18 -21.04 18.55 4.77
CA LYS A 18 -21.00 19.99 5.03
C LYS A 18 -19.69 20.63 4.58
N LEU A 19 -18.56 19.95 4.75
CA LEU A 19 -17.27 20.46 4.27
C LEU A 19 -17.27 20.52 2.74
N PHE A 20 -17.70 19.45 2.08
CA PHE A 20 -17.78 19.36 0.63
C PHE A 20 -18.62 20.50 0.03
N ASP A 21 -19.82 20.71 0.56
CA ASP A 21 -20.73 21.76 0.08
C ASP A 21 -20.14 23.17 0.24
N LYS A 22 -19.55 23.45 1.41
CA LYS A 22 -18.81 24.72 1.63
C LYS A 22 -17.63 24.88 0.69
N SER A 23 -16.94 23.79 0.36
CA SER A 23 -15.84 23.82 -0.61
C SER A 23 -16.35 24.16 -2.02
N MET A 24 -17.50 23.64 -2.45
CA MET A 24 -18.05 23.95 -3.78
C MET A 24 -18.43 25.44 -3.90
N ALA A 25 -18.90 26.06 -2.82
CA ALA A 25 -19.15 27.51 -2.79
C ALA A 25 -17.88 28.37 -3.03
N LEU A 26 -16.68 27.82 -2.79
CA LEU A 26 -15.41 28.50 -3.13
C LEU A 26 -15.13 28.50 -4.64
N LEU A 27 -15.60 27.49 -5.38
CA LEU A 27 -15.46 27.42 -6.84
C LEU A 27 -16.49 28.30 -7.56
N TRP A 28 -17.70 28.39 -7.00
CA TRP A 28 -18.79 29.19 -7.57
C TRP A 28 -19.41 30.14 -6.53
N PRO A 29 -18.77 31.30 -6.28
CA PRO A 29 -19.25 32.27 -5.28
C PRO A 29 -20.65 32.82 -5.55
N ASN A 30 -21.07 32.82 -6.82
CA ASN A 30 -22.34 33.37 -7.27
C ASN A 30 -23.46 32.32 -7.39
N GLY A 31 -23.23 31.10 -6.91
CA GLY A 31 -24.20 30.00 -6.95
C GLY A 31 -23.54 28.70 -7.40
N VAL A 32 -23.60 27.69 -6.54
CA VAL A 32 -23.02 26.37 -6.79
C VAL A 32 -23.69 25.69 -7.97
N GLN A 33 -22.89 25.23 -8.93
CA GLN A 33 -23.36 24.46 -10.08
C GLN A 33 -23.52 22.98 -9.69
N HIS A 34 -24.64 22.66 -9.02
CA HIS A 34 -24.89 21.34 -8.46
C HIS A 34 -24.87 20.21 -9.51
N ASP A 35 -25.33 20.51 -10.73
CA ASP A 35 -25.42 19.55 -11.83
C ASP A 35 -24.08 19.28 -12.53
N ASP A 36 -23.07 20.12 -12.30
CA ASP A 36 -21.75 20.00 -12.91
C ASP A 36 -20.81 19.09 -12.09
N ILE A 37 -21.23 18.69 -10.89
CA ILE A 37 -20.50 17.73 -10.05
C ILE A 37 -20.91 16.30 -10.45
N LEU A 38 -20.08 15.68 -11.27
CA LEU A 38 -20.37 14.36 -11.85
C LEU A 38 -19.78 13.20 -11.04
N LEU A 39 -18.65 13.40 -10.36
CA LEU A 39 -17.90 12.33 -9.72
C LEU A 39 -17.44 12.72 -8.32
N PHE A 40 -17.65 11.79 -7.38
CA PHE A 40 -17.06 11.85 -6.05
C PHE A 40 -16.17 10.64 -5.85
N VAL A 41 -14.86 10.88 -5.83
CA VAL A 41 -13.84 9.83 -5.68
C VAL A 41 -13.35 9.84 -4.23
N SER A 42 -13.54 8.74 -3.51
CA SER A 42 -13.08 8.60 -2.13
C SER A 42 -12.69 7.15 -1.80
N ASP A 43 -12.14 6.91 -0.62
CA ASP A 43 -11.99 5.55 -0.10
C ASP A 43 -13.36 4.88 0.12
N ALA A 44 -13.33 3.56 0.38
CA ALA A 44 -14.53 2.77 0.61
C ALA A 44 -14.93 2.71 2.09
N ALA A 45 -14.41 3.60 2.95
CA ALA A 45 -14.76 3.60 4.36
C ALA A 45 -16.26 3.84 4.53
N PRO A 46 -16.94 3.17 5.47
CA PRO A 46 -18.40 3.28 5.61
C PRO A 46 -18.91 4.72 5.77
N TYR A 47 -18.15 5.58 6.46
CA TYR A 47 -18.52 6.99 6.60
C TYR A 47 -18.37 7.78 5.29
N MET A 48 -17.42 7.45 4.40
CA MET A 48 -17.26 8.09 3.09
C MET A 48 -18.36 7.65 2.13
N VAL A 49 -18.71 6.36 2.11
CA VAL A 49 -19.86 5.84 1.35
C VAL A 49 -21.15 6.56 1.79
N LYS A 50 -21.38 6.65 3.11
CA LYS A 50 -22.54 7.37 3.65
C LYS A 50 -22.48 8.88 3.36
N SER A 51 -21.30 9.49 3.37
CA SER A 51 -21.11 10.90 2.95
C SER A 51 -21.56 11.09 1.51
N ALA A 52 -21.15 10.19 0.62
CA ALA A 52 -21.47 10.25 -0.79
C ALA A 52 -22.99 10.16 -1.03
N SER A 53 -23.68 9.29 -0.30
CA SER A 53 -25.15 9.21 -0.36
C SER A 53 -25.82 10.53 0.06
N VAL A 54 -25.31 11.19 1.10
CA VAL A 54 -25.84 12.48 1.57
C VAL A 54 -25.53 13.59 0.57
N ILE A 55 -24.30 13.66 0.05
CA ILE A 55 -23.91 14.65 -0.95
C ILE A 55 -24.76 14.50 -2.22
N LYS A 56 -25.02 13.27 -2.66
CA LYS A 56 -25.84 13.00 -3.85
C LYS A 56 -27.26 13.57 -3.78
N VAL A 57 -27.81 13.77 -2.58
CA VAL A 57 -29.13 14.44 -2.42
C VAL A 57 -29.09 15.88 -2.96
N PHE A 58 -27.98 16.59 -2.76
CA PHE A 58 -27.78 17.96 -3.23
C PHE A 58 -27.15 18.03 -4.62
N TYR A 59 -26.37 17.01 -5.00
CA TYR A 59 -25.65 16.91 -6.27
C TYR A 59 -26.16 15.68 -7.03
N SER A 60 -27.37 15.78 -7.58
CA SER A 60 -28.17 14.62 -8.04
C SER A 60 -27.51 13.79 -9.16
N LYS A 61 -26.73 14.44 -10.04
CA LYS A 61 -25.99 13.81 -11.15
C LYS A 61 -24.68 13.16 -10.72
N MET A 62 -24.25 13.35 -9.48
CA MET A 62 -22.99 12.83 -8.96
C MET A 62 -23.03 11.31 -8.78
N VAL A 63 -21.95 10.65 -9.21
CA VAL A 63 -21.68 9.23 -8.97
C VAL A 63 -20.52 9.09 -8.00
N HIS A 64 -20.70 8.25 -6.98
CA HIS A 64 -19.62 7.86 -6.07
C HIS A 64 -18.81 6.73 -6.69
N ILE A 65 -17.49 6.88 -6.72
CA ILE A 65 -16.57 5.81 -7.09
C ILE A 65 -15.52 5.63 -6.01
N THR A 66 -15.15 4.37 -5.78
CA THR A 66 -14.03 4.05 -4.89
C THR A 66 -12.71 4.37 -5.59
N CYS A 67 -11.80 5.00 -4.88
CA CYS A 67 -10.45 5.27 -5.38
C CYS A 67 -9.74 3.98 -5.77
N LEU A 68 -9.25 3.92 -7.02
CA LEU A 68 -8.55 2.74 -7.54
C LEU A 68 -7.29 2.41 -6.74
N ALA A 69 -6.52 3.43 -6.32
CA ALA A 69 -5.34 3.24 -5.49
C ALA A 69 -5.69 2.57 -4.15
N HIS A 70 -6.81 2.97 -3.55
CA HIS A 70 -7.32 2.33 -2.34
C HIS A 70 -7.80 0.90 -2.61
N GLY A 71 -8.46 0.65 -3.75
CA GLY A 71 -8.83 -0.70 -4.18
C GLY A 71 -7.62 -1.64 -4.30
N LEU A 72 -6.56 -1.19 -4.97
CA LEU A 72 -5.31 -1.93 -5.09
C LEU A 72 -4.60 -2.13 -3.74
N HIS A 73 -4.67 -1.15 -2.84
CA HIS A 73 -4.13 -1.30 -1.49
C HIS A 73 -4.82 -2.42 -0.73
N ARG A 74 -6.16 -2.55 -0.83
CA ARG A 74 -6.88 -3.66 -0.20
C ARG A 74 -6.42 -5.02 -0.74
N VAL A 75 -6.18 -5.12 -2.04
CA VAL A 75 -5.60 -6.34 -2.63
C VAL A 75 -4.22 -6.63 -2.04
N ALA A 76 -3.37 -5.61 -1.87
CA ALA A 76 -2.06 -5.79 -1.22
C ALA A 76 -2.17 -6.27 0.24
N GLU A 77 -3.16 -5.80 1.01
CA GLU A 77 -3.40 -6.28 2.38
C GLU A 77 -3.91 -7.74 2.39
N GLU A 78 -4.72 -8.16 1.42
CA GLU A 78 -5.12 -9.57 1.31
C GLU A 78 -3.92 -10.47 0.99
N ILE A 79 -3.05 -10.05 0.07
CA ILE A 79 -1.80 -10.77 -0.22
C ILE A 79 -0.95 -10.87 1.04
N ARG A 80 -0.78 -9.77 1.78
CA ARG A 80 -0.07 -9.77 3.06
C ARG A 80 -0.64 -10.79 4.05
N ASN A 81 -1.97 -10.89 4.16
CA ASN A 81 -2.63 -11.86 5.04
C ASN A 81 -2.36 -13.31 4.63
N MET A 82 -2.15 -13.58 3.33
CA MET A 82 -1.78 -14.90 2.82
C MET A 82 -0.34 -15.31 3.17
N PHE A 83 0.55 -14.36 3.48
CA PHE A 83 1.96 -14.61 3.79
C PHE A 83 2.35 -14.15 5.22
N PRO A 84 1.75 -14.72 6.28
CA PRO A 84 1.96 -14.26 7.65
C PRO A 84 3.40 -14.40 8.15
N LYS A 85 4.19 -15.32 7.58
CA LYS A 85 5.63 -15.47 7.93
C LYS A 85 6.45 -14.31 7.40
N VAL A 86 6.21 -13.87 6.16
CA VAL A 86 6.87 -12.70 5.57
C VAL A 86 6.47 -11.44 6.32
N ASP A 87 5.19 -11.29 6.68
CA ASP A 87 4.73 -10.17 7.52
C ASP A 87 5.40 -10.15 8.90
N LYS A 88 5.52 -11.33 9.55
CA LYS A 88 6.25 -11.47 10.81
C LYS A 88 7.74 -11.15 10.65
N LEU A 89 8.38 -11.53 9.56
CA LEU A 89 9.77 -11.16 9.29
C LEU A 89 9.91 -9.63 9.27
N ILE A 90 9.17 -8.97 8.39
CA ILE A 90 9.22 -7.52 8.19
C ILE A 90 8.97 -6.77 9.51
N SER A 91 7.94 -7.17 10.25
CA SER A 91 7.58 -6.51 11.52
C SER A 91 8.57 -6.76 12.66
N ASN A 92 9.19 -7.94 12.76
CA ASN A 92 10.17 -8.23 13.81
C ASN A 92 11.56 -7.67 13.49
N VAL A 93 11.99 -7.67 12.23
CA VAL A 93 13.24 -7.00 11.82
C VAL A 93 13.17 -5.51 12.16
N LYS A 94 12.03 -4.86 11.89
CA LYS A 94 11.80 -3.46 12.32
C LYS A 94 12.02 -3.28 13.83
N LYS A 95 11.43 -4.16 14.65
CA LYS A 95 11.58 -4.09 16.11
C LYS A 95 13.02 -4.29 16.57
N THR A 96 13.79 -5.12 15.89
CA THR A 96 15.19 -5.38 16.23
C THR A 96 16.05 -4.12 16.13
N PHE A 97 15.84 -3.29 15.10
CA PHE A 97 16.65 -2.08 14.87
C PHE A 97 16.04 -0.80 15.45
N LEU A 98 14.76 -0.81 15.80
CA LEU A 98 14.06 0.33 16.37
C LEU A 98 14.72 0.78 17.68
N LYS A 99 15.26 2.00 17.70
CA LYS A 99 15.94 2.61 18.87
C LYS A 99 17.13 1.78 19.39
N ALA A 100 17.79 1.01 18.53
CA ALA A 100 18.96 0.20 18.89
C ALA A 100 20.20 0.59 18.05
N PRO A 101 20.89 1.71 18.37
CA PRO A 101 22.03 2.19 17.59
C PRO A 101 23.15 1.16 17.43
N TYR A 102 23.40 0.36 18.47
CA TYR A 102 24.40 -0.71 18.44
C TYR A 102 24.10 -1.76 17.36
N ARG A 103 22.84 -2.25 17.29
CA ARG A 103 22.42 -3.22 16.29
C ARG A 103 22.40 -2.63 14.87
N VAL A 104 22.06 -1.35 14.75
CA VAL A 104 22.18 -0.60 13.49
C VAL A 104 23.65 -0.51 13.05
N GLN A 105 24.59 -0.32 13.97
CA GLN A 105 26.01 -0.32 13.64
C GLN A 105 26.48 -1.69 13.14
N ILE A 106 26.05 -2.78 13.79
CA ILE A 106 26.31 -4.14 13.31
C ILE A 106 25.78 -4.32 11.89
N PHE A 107 24.54 -3.89 11.62
CA PHE A 107 23.96 -3.95 10.28
C PHE A 107 24.86 -3.25 9.25
N LYS A 108 25.26 -2.01 9.52
CA LYS A 108 26.10 -1.21 8.62
C LYS A 108 27.49 -1.80 8.41
N ASN A 109 28.05 -2.47 9.41
CA ASN A 109 29.36 -3.11 9.29
C ASN A 109 29.29 -4.38 8.44
N GLU A 110 28.25 -5.20 8.61
CA GLU A 110 28.10 -6.49 7.94
C GLU A 110 27.49 -6.36 6.52
N ALA A 111 26.72 -5.30 6.28
CA ALA A 111 26.07 -5.03 5.01
C ALA A 111 26.19 -3.53 4.63
N PRO A 112 27.41 -3.00 4.40
CA PRO A 112 27.65 -1.57 4.20
C PRO A 112 26.94 -0.99 2.96
N GLU A 113 26.81 -1.78 1.90
CA GLU A 113 26.15 -1.40 0.65
C GLU A 113 24.63 -1.59 0.67
N VAL A 114 24.08 -2.11 1.78
CA VAL A 114 22.64 -2.37 1.91
C VAL A 114 22.03 -1.30 2.82
N MET A 115 21.02 -0.61 2.30
CA MET A 115 20.25 0.34 3.12
C MET A 115 19.56 -0.41 4.27
N LEU A 116 19.35 0.26 5.40
CA LEU A 116 18.55 -0.32 6.49
C LEU A 116 17.17 -0.75 5.98
N PRO A 117 16.59 -1.82 6.54
CA PRO A 117 15.30 -2.31 6.09
C PRO A 117 14.26 -1.20 6.09
N PRO A 118 13.47 -1.05 5.00
CA PRO A 118 12.49 0.00 4.91
C PRO A 118 11.47 -0.19 6.02
N GLU A 119 11.06 0.91 6.64
CA GLU A 119 9.94 0.86 7.57
C GLU A 119 8.63 0.89 6.77
N PRO A 120 7.81 -0.18 6.77
CA PRO A 120 6.48 -0.07 6.21
C PRO A 120 5.73 0.97 7.04
N ILE A 121 5.30 2.03 6.35
CA ILE A 121 4.45 3.05 6.95
C ILE A 121 3.03 2.54 6.80
N ILE A 122 2.40 2.15 7.91
CA ILE A 122 1.02 1.59 7.93
C ILE A 122 0.05 2.51 7.17
N THR A 123 0.28 3.82 7.19
CA THR A 123 -0.56 4.82 6.53
C THR A 123 -0.21 5.08 5.05
N ARG A 124 0.84 4.47 4.49
CA ARG A 124 1.19 4.58 3.05
C ARG A 124 0.91 3.27 2.32
N TRP A 125 0.04 3.36 1.33
CA TRP A 125 -0.44 2.23 0.53
C TRP A 125 0.70 1.57 -0.26
N GLY A 126 0.67 0.23 -0.36
CA GLY A 126 1.65 -0.55 -1.14
C GLY A 126 3.00 -0.80 -0.47
N THR A 127 3.33 -0.12 0.63
CA THR A 127 4.67 -0.18 1.25
C THR A 127 5.09 -1.57 1.76
N TRP A 128 4.14 -2.44 2.09
CA TRP A 128 4.46 -3.83 2.46
C TRP A 128 5.05 -4.64 1.29
N LEU A 129 4.58 -4.41 0.07
CA LEU A 129 5.13 -5.06 -1.13
C LEU A 129 6.52 -4.51 -1.46
N ASP A 130 6.76 -3.21 -1.28
CA ASP A 130 8.09 -2.62 -1.44
C ASP A 130 9.08 -3.16 -0.40
N ALA A 131 8.64 -3.32 0.85
CA ALA A 131 9.44 -3.97 1.87
C ALA A 131 9.74 -5.43 1.50
N THR A 132 8.76 -6.15 0.99
CA THR A 132 8.95 -7.53 0.52
C THR A 132 9.96 -7.60 -0.63
N ASP A 133 9.98 -6.63 -1.55
CA ASP A 133 10.95 -6.55 -2.65
C ASP A 133 12.36 -6.32 -2.12
N TYR A 134 12.51 -5.45 -1.13
CA TYR A 134 13.77 -5.27 -0.41
C TYR A 134 14.27 -6.57 0.22
N TYR A 135 13.42 -7.30 0.96
CA TYR A 135 13.84 -8.56 1.57
C TYR A 135 14.16 -9.61 0.50
N CYS A 136 13.38 -9.71 -0.57
CA CYS A 136 13.67 -10.62 -1.67
C CYS A 136 15.06 -10.37 -2.28
N LYS A 137 15.49 -9.11 -2.40
CA LYS A 137 16.80 -8.73 -2.95
C LYS A 137 17.96 -8.89 -1.97
N HIS A 138 17.71 -8.71 -0.68
CA HIS A 138 18.76 -8.60 0.33
C HIS A 138 18.72 -9.69 1.40
N ILE A 139 17.93 -10.77 1.20
CA ILE A 139 17.70 -11.79 2.23
C ILE A 139 19.00 -12.39 2.78
N GLN A 140 20.00 -12.59 1.93
CA GLN A 140 21.29 -13.13 2.36
C GLN A 140 22.07 -12.16 3.25
N SER A 141 22.07 -10.87 2.92
CA SER A 141 22.65 -9.84 3.79
C SER A 141 21.93 -9.78 5.14
N ILE A 142 20.60 -9.92 5.14
CA ILE A 142 19.82 -9.98 6.39
C ILE A 142 20.21 -11.21 7.21
N ARG A 143 20.36 -12.40 6.60
CA ARG A 143 20.86 -13.60 7.30
C ARG A 143 22.21 -13.35 7.96
N ASN A 144 23.16 -12.79 7.22
CA ASN A 144 24.51 -12.51 7.72
C ASN A 144 24.48 -11.54 8.91
N VAL A 145 23.69 -10.46 8.82
CA VAL A 145 23.51 -9.52 9.94
C VAL A 145 22.94 -10.24 11.17
N PHE A 146 21.88 -11.03 11.00
CA PHE A 146 21.24 -11.70 12.14
C PHE A 146 22.11 -12.80 12.76
N MET A 147 23.03 -13.42 12.01
CA MET A 147 24.04 -14.32 12.58
C MET A 147 25.00 -13.61 13.55
N LYS A 148 25.21 -12.30 13.39
CA LYS A 148 26.11 -11.48 14.21
C LYS A 148 25.42 -10.82 15.40
N LEU A 149 24.09 -10.93 15.48
CA LEU A 149 23.31 -10.38 16.59
C LEU A 149 23.17 -11.41 17.71
N ASP A 150 23.38 -10.96 18.94
CA ASP A 150 23.11 -11.75 20.14
C ASP A 150 21.61 -12.02 20.31
N ASP A 151 21.27 -13.15 20.92
CA ASP A 151 19.88 -13.55 21.20
C ASP A 151 19.29 -12.84 22.44
N ASP A 152 19.54 -11.54 22.53
CA ASP A 152 19.19 -10.69 23.66
C ASP A 152 17.72 -10.20 23.64
N SER A 153 16.96 -10.56 22.60
CA SER A 153 15.58 -10.11 22.43
C SER A 153 14.71 -11.11 21.67
N ALA A 154 13.43 -11.15 22.06
CA ALA A 154 12.44 -12.03 21.44
C ALA A 154 12.21 -11.73 19.95
N SER A 155 12.47 -10.51 19.48
CA SER A 155 12.36 -10.18 18.05
C SER A 155 13.49 -10.80 17.24
N ILE A 156 14.72 -10.88 17.78
CA ILE A 156 15.86 -11.50 17.10
C ILE A 156 15.63 -13.00 16.95
N LEU A 157 15.26 -13.68 18.04
CA LEU A 157 14.94 -15.11 18.02
C LEU A 157 13.83 -15.44 17.00
N LYS A 158 12.77 -14.63 16.97
CA LYS A 158 11.69 -14.79 15.98
C LYS A 158 12.19 -14.63 14.55
N VAL A 159 13.05 -13.65 14.28
CA VAL A 159 13.60 -13.44 12.94
C VAL A 159 14.50 -14.60 12.55
N LYS A 160 15.45 -15.02 13.41
CA LYS A 160 16.33 -16.18 13.14
C LYS A 160 15.51 -17.43 12.77
N ASN A 161 14.50 -17.76 13.57
CA ASN A 161 13.60 -18.89 13.28
C ASN A 161 12.88 -18.77 11.94
N ILE A 162 12.52 -17.55 11.51
CA ILE A 162 11.89 -17.34 10.20
C ILE A 162 12.92 -17.43 9.06
N LEU A 163 14.15 -16.93 9.27
CA LEU A 163 15.22 -16.96 8.29
C LEU A 163 15.71 -18.38 7.97
N ASP A 164 15.55 -19.30 8.91
CA ASP A 164 15.85 -20.74 8.77
C ASP A 164 14.73 -21.52 8.05
N ASP A 165 13.59 -20.88 7.78
CA ASP A 165 12.50 -21.49 7.03
C ASP A 165 12.86 -21.66 5.55
N GLN A 166 12.89 -22.92 5.10
CA GLN A 166 13.21 -23.29 3.72
C GLN A 166 12.26 -22.69 2.68
N GLN A 167 11.02 -22.35 3.08
CA GLN A 167 10.03 -21.75 2.18
C GLN A 167 10.12 -20.22 2.11
N LEU A 168 10.89 -19.55 2.98
CA LEU A 168 10.91 -18.09 3.03
C LEU A 168 11.31 -17.47 1.69
N ASP A 169 12.41 -17.95 1.09
CA ASP A 169 12.96 -17.38 -0.14
C ASP A 169 11.99 -17.62 -1.32
N ALA A 170 11.42 -18.82 -1.40
CA ALA A 170 10.40 -19.14 -2.39
C ALA A 170 9.15 -18.26 -2.23
N ASN A 171 8.71 -17.99 -0.99
CA ASN A 171 7.59 -17.10 -0.71
C ASN A 171 7.90 -15.64 -1.10
N LEU A 172 9.09 -15.12 -0.78
CA LEU A 172 9.50 -13.78 -1.19
C LEU A 172 9.51 -13.62 -2.71
N VAL A 173 10.11 -14.58 -3.42
CA VAL A 173 10.14 -14.60 -4.90
C VAL A 173 8.73 -14.70 -5.47
N CYS A 174 7.89 -15.58 -4.93
CA CYS A 174 6.50 -15.73 -5.35
C CYS A 174 5.73 -14.41 -5.21
N ILE A 175 5.84 -13.73 -4.06
CA ILE A 175 5.14 -12.45 -3.83
C ILE A 175 5.59 -11.41 -4.86
N ILE A 176 6.89 -11.27 -5.09
CA ILE A 176 7.42 -10.22 -5.97
C ILE A 176 7.15 -10.50 -7.44
N ALA A 177 7.30 -11.74 -7.87
CA ALA A 177 7.01 -12.14 -9.23
C ALA A 177 5.53 -11.89 -9.58
N ASN A 178 4.61 -12.26 -8.69
CA ASN A 178 3.17 -12.21 -8.97
C ASN A 178 2.53 -10.85 -8.64
N PHE A 179 2.98 -10.19 -7.58
CA PHE A 179 2.26 -9.06 -6.98
C PHE A 179 3.09 -7.78 -6.88
N GLY A 180 4.39 -7.80 -7.19
CA GLY A 180 5.25 -6.61 -7.14
C GLY A 180 4.78 -5.45 -8.03
N ILE A 181 4.01 -5.75 -9.08
CA ILE A 181 3.41 -4.74 -9.97
C ILE A 181 2.36 -3.87 -9.26
N ILE A 182 1.69 -4.37 -8.21
CA ILE A 182 0.62 -3.65 -7.50
C ILE A 182 1.15 -2.36 -6.88
N SER A 183 2.30 -2.43 -6.20
CA SER A 183 2.89 -1.24 -5.57
C SER A 183 3.23 -0.15 -6.60
N LYS A 184 3.78 -0.56 -7.75
CA LYS A 184 4.08 0.34 -8.87
C LYS A 184 2.81 0.98 -9.43
N SER A 185 1.72 0.22 -9.54
CA SER A 185 0.42 0.71 -10.01
C SER A 185 -0.21 1.70 -9.02
N ILE A 186 -0.14 1.44 -7.72
CA ILE A 186 -0.58 2.38 -6.67
C ILE A 186 0.19 3.71 -6.80
N THR A 187 1.52 3.65 -6.84
CA THR A 187 2.37 4.84 -6.99
C THR A 187 2.03 5.64 -8.26
N GLN A 188 1.70 4.96 -9.36
CA GLN A 188 1.25 5.63 -10.57
C GLN A 188 -0.10 6.33 -10.34
N LEU A 189 -1.10 5.64 -9.78
CA LEU A 189 -2.44 6.18 -9.52
C LEU A 189 -2.45 7.37 -8.56
N GLU A 190 -1.45 7.50 -7.69
CA GLU A 190 -1.29 8.63 -6.76
C GLU A 190 -0.72 9.90 -7.42
N LYS A 191 -0.23 9.81 -8.66
CA LYS A 191 0.32 10.98 -9.38
C LYS A 191 -0.77 12.01 -9.70
N ARG A 192 -0.44 13.28 -9.51
CA ARG A 192 -1.31 14.40 -9.89
C ARG A 192 -1.40 14.53 -11.42
N GLY A 193 -2.56 14.95 -11.91
CA GLY A 193 -2.76 15.26 -13.32
C GLY A 193 -3.12 14.05 -14.21
N LEU A 194 -3.28 12.87 -13.63
CA LEU A 194 -3.77 11.70 -14.36
C LEU A 194 -5.23 11.91 -14.80
N LYS A 195 -5.52 11.58 -16.07
CA LYS A 195 -6.89 11.55 -16.56
C LYS A 195 -7.56 10.28 -16.03
N LEU A 196 -8.62 10.47 -15.25
CA LEU A 196 -9.31 9.39 -14.52
C LEU A 196 -9.73 8.21 -15.43
N VAL A 197 -10.33 8.50 -16.58
CA VAL A 197 -10.90 7.45 -17.44
C VAL A 197 -9.85 6.80 -18.34
N VAL A 198 -8.89 7.57 -18.86
CA VAL A 198 -7.90 7.04 -19.80
C VAL A 198 -6.70 6.47 -19.06
N ASP A 199 -6.02 7.28 -18.24
CA ASP A 199 -4.74 6.88 -17.68
C ASP A 199 -4.92 5.91 -16.51
N SER A 200 -5.84 6.20 -15.58
CA SER A 200 -6.02 5.37 -14.38
C SER A 200 -6.57 3.98 -14.70
N ILE A 201 -7.53 3.87 -15.63
CA ILE A 201 -8.05 2.57 -16.08
C ILE A 201 -6.97 1.77 -16.82
N ASN A 202 -6.19 2.43 -17.70
CA ASN A 202 -5.08 1.77 -18.40
C ASN A 202 -3.98 1.27 -17.46
N ILE A 203 -3.75 1.94 -16.32
CA ILE A 203 -2.83 1.43 -15.28
C ILE A 203 -3.36 0.10 -14.72
N VAL A 204 -4.64 0.04 -14.37
CA VAL A 204 -5.24 -1.17 -13.79
C VAL A 204 -5.32 -2.31 -14.80
N ASN A 205 -5.73 -2.04 -16.05
CA ASN A 205 -5.80 -3.07 -17.10
C ASN A 205 -4.41 -3.68 -17.38
N ARG A 206 -3.38 -2.84 -17.55
CA ARG A 206 -2.00 -3.34 -17.72
C ARG A 206 -1.52 -4.16 -16.54
N MET A 207 -1.92 -3.80 -15.32
CA MET A 207 -1.59 -4.59 -14.13
C MET A 207 -2.25 -5.98 -14.19
N ILE A 208 -3.54 -6.04 -14.53
CA ILE A 208 -4.30 -7.29 -14.67
C ILE A 208 -3.68 -8.18 -15.77
N ASP A 209 -3.35 -7.60 -16.92
CA ASP A 209 -2.73 -8.33 -18.03
C ASP A 209 -1.38 -8.95 -17.62
N ASN A 210 -0.55 -8.19 -16.90
CA ASN A 210 0.72 -8.71 -16.37
C ASN A 210 0.51 -9.88 -15.40
N MET A 211 -0.49 -9.81 -14.53
CA MET A 211 -0.79 -10.90 -13.59
C MET A 211 -1.28 -12.16 -14.31
N ASN A 212 -2.09 -12.02 -15.37
CA ASN A 212 -2.62 -13.14 -16.15
C ASN A 212 -1.53 -13.86 -16.97
N ILE A 213 -0.52 -13.14 -17.45
CA ILE A 213 0.64 -13.74 -18.14
C ILE A 213 1.41 -14.66 -17.18
N ILE A 214 1.54 -14.28 -15.92
CA ILE A 214 2.27 -15.07 -14.94
C ILE A 214 1.49 -16.36 -14.57
N ASP A 215 0.17 -16.26 -14.40
CA ASP A 215 -0.68 -17.43 -14.14
C ASP A 215 -0.61 -18.45 -15.29
N THR A 216 -0.63 -17.98 -16.55
CA THR A 216 -0.52 -18.87 -17.72
C THR A 216 0.85 -19.55 -17.84
N GLN A 217 1.95 -18.87 -17.51
CA GLN A 217 3.30 -19.47 -17.49
C GLN A 217 3.50 -20.49 -16.35
N SER A 218 2.86 -20.27 -15.20
CA SER A 218 2.90 -21.21 -14.06
C SER A 218 2.16 -22.52 -14.35
N LYS A 219 1.06 -22.46 -15.12
CA LYS A 219 0.27 -23.64 -15.52
C LYS A 219 0.93 -24.49 -16.61
N SER A 220 1.78 -23.89 -17.45
CA SER A 220 2.53 -24.63 -18.48
C SER A 220 3.77 -25.35 -17.93
N SER A 221 4.33 -24.89 -16.81
CA SER A 221 5.56 -25.45 -16.21
C SER A 221 5.31 -26.59 -15.21
N GLY A 222 4.06 -26.85 -14.82
CA GLY A 222 3.64 -28.03 -14.04
C GLY A 222 3.26 -29.26 -14.88
N LYS A 223 3.52 -29.24 -16.18
CA LYS A 223 3.27 -30.34 -17.13
C LYS A 223 4.58 -30.80 -17.79
N THR A 224 5.56 -31.21 -17.00
CA THR A 224 6.73 -31.98 -17.46
C THR A 224 7.15 -32.92 -16.36
#